data_AF-A0A7S2AR63-F1
#
_entry.id   AF-A0A7S2AR63-F1
#
_cell.length_a   1.000
_cell.length_b   1.000
_cell.length_c   1.000
_cell.angle_alpha   90.00
_cell.angle_beta   90.00
_cell.angle_gamma   90.00
#
_symmetry.space_group_name_H-M   'P 1'
#
loop_
_entity.id
_entity.type
_entity.pdbx_description
1 polymer ?
#
loop_
_entity_poly.entity_id
_entity_poly.type
_entity_poly.pdbx_seq_one_letter_code
_entity_poly.pdbx_strand_id
1 'polypeptide(L)'
;RVVRLMKLFRLLRLIRLFKELQFLAKSFVSALRTLVWIGLLLLMTVYCVAIVCTMLVGQNDNFKATDSKIRLYEAHYGVTVDIARHWGSIMRSVLTLFQIFTLDNWSELVRPIIETHAPWMFFFFAAFIFTTSFGLLNLLMGAIVDHTMSVAREAEMERERVVKEEYKQVMLAAGRLFAYIDQDR
;
A
#
# COMPACT_ATOMS: atom_id res chain seq x y z
N ARG A 1 30.13 1.59 6.33
CA ARG A 1 29.14 2.59 5.83
C ARG A 1 27.85 2.59 6.66
N VAL A 2 27.25 1.41 6.93
CA VAL A 2 26.05 1.25 7.80
C VAL A 2 26.21 1.82 9.21
N VAL A 3 27.36 1.63 9.88
CA VAL A 3 27.63 2.20 11.22
C VAL A 3 27.62 3.74 11.24
N ARG A 4 27.97 4.39 10.11
CA ARG A 4 27.91 5.85 9.97
C ARG A 4 26.46 6.34 9.88
N LEU A 5 25.58 5.56 9.25
CA LEU A 5 24.13 5.81 9.20
C LEU A 5 23.46 5.57 10.56
N MET A 6 23.90 4.57 11.33
CA MET A 6 23.37 4.34 12.69
C MET A 6 23.59 5.54 13.62
N LYS A 7 24.65 6.33 13.40
CA LYS A 7 24.87 7.58 14.15
C LYS A 7 23.79 8.64 13.89
N LEU A 8 23.03 8.55 12.79
CA LEU A 8 21.89 9.44 12.50
C LEU A 8 20.66 9.09 13.33
N PHE A 9 20.53 7.87 13.87
CA PHE A 9 19.42 7.51 14.78
C PHE A 9 19.38 8.37 16.04
N ARG A 10 20.50 8.99 16.45
CA ARG A 10 20.50 9.95 17.56
C ARG A 10 19.63 11.19 17.27
N LEU A 11 19.43 11.53 15.99
CA LEU A 11 18.54 12.62 15.56
C LEU A 11 17.07 12.27 15.77
N LEU A 12 16.70 10.98 15.84
CA LEU A 12 15.33 10.57 16.21
C LEU A 12 14.97 10.98 17.64
N ARG A 13 15.95 11.33 18.49
CA ARG A 13 15.67 11.93 19.79
C ARG A 13 15.05 13.32 19.67
N LEU A 14 15.27 14.06 18.56
CA LEU A 14 14.58 15.34 18.31
C LEU A 14 13.06 15.16 18.18
N ILE A 15 12.60 14.00 17.68
CA ILE A 15 11.16 13.67 17.63
C ILE A 15 10.56 13.63 19.03
N ARG A 16 11.34 13.25 20.05
CA ARG A 16 10.86 13.23 21.43
C ARG A 16 10.76 14.62 22.06
N LEU A 17 11.42 15.64 21.50
CA LEU A 17 11.40 17.01 22.01
C LEU A 17 10.14 17.78 21.57
N PHE A 18 9.61 17.49 20.38
CA PHE A 18 8.44 18.20 19.82
C PHE A 18 7.18 17.34 19.89
N LYS A 19 6.20 17.74 20.71
CA LYS A 19 4.93 17.01 20.89
C LYS A 19 4.16 16.81 19.58
N GLU A 20 4.15 17.82 18.70
CA GLU A 20 3.55 17.74 17.35
C GLU A 20 4.17 16.61 16.51
N LEU A 21 5.51 16.49 16.54
CA LEU A 21 6.23 15.47 15.79
C LEU A 21 6.02 14.08 16.37
N GLN A 22 5.80 13.96 17.69
CA GLN A 22 5.41 12.70 18.33
C GLN A 22 4.02 12.24 17.90
N PHE A 23 3.06 13.17 17.80
CA PHE A 23 1.72 12.86 17.32
C PHE A 23 1.78 12.35 15.88
N LEU A 24 2.45 13.08 14.99
CA LEU A 24 2.63 12.67 13.59
C LEU A 24 3.34 11.31 13.46
N ALA A 25 4.38 11.06 14.27
CA ALA A 25 5.09 9.79 14.28
C ALA A 25 4.22 8.62 14.75
N LYS A 26 3.36 8.81 15.76
CA LYS A 26 2.43 7.77 16.22
C LYS A 26 1.41 7.43 15.13
N SER A 27 0.85 8.43 14.46
CA SER A 27 -0.07 8.24 13.34
C SER A 27 0.60 7.49 12.18
N PHE A 28 1.85 7.85 11.86
CA PHE A 28 2.64 7.13 10.86
C PHE A 28 2.91 5.66 11.23
N VAL A 29 3.25 5.38 12.49
CA VAL A 29 3.47 4.00 12.97
C VAL A 29 2.17 3.18 12.93
N SER A 30 1.03 3.81 13.20
CA SER A 30 -0.29 3.17 13.04
C SER A 30 -0.52 2.76 11.57
N ALA A 31 -0.28 3.69 10.63
CA ALA A 31 -0.36 3.40 9.19
C ALA A 31 0.62 2.29 8.76
N LEU A 32 1.86 2.30 9.27
CA LEU A 32 2.84 1.24 9.03
C LEU A 32 2.36 -0.13 9.47
N ARG A 33 1.61 -0.25 10.56
CA ARG A 33 1.08 -1.54 11.01
C ARG A 33 0.08 -2.12 10.00
N THR A 34 -0.81 -1.28 9.47
CA THR A 34 -1.77 -1.68 8.44
C THR A 34 -1.06 -2.03 7.12
N LEU A 35 -0.04 -1.22 6.76
CA LEU A 35 0.86 -1.47 5.63
C LEU A 35 1.54 -2.84 5.69
N VAL A 36 1.95 -3.30 6.87
CA VAL A 36 2.60 -4.61 7.03
C VAL A 36 1.68 -5.75 6.60
N TRP A 37 0.40 -5.72 7.00
CA TRP A 37 -0.54 -6.77 6.63
C TRP A 37 -0.88 -6.76 5.14
N ILE A 38 -1.08 -5.57 4.56
CA ILE A 38 -1.30 -5.40 3.12
C ILE A 38 -0.06 -5.85 2.34
N GLY A 39 1.14 -5.46 2.80
CA GLY A 39 2.41 -5.86 2.20
C GLY A 39 2.63 -7.37 2.28
N LEU A 40 2.25 -8.02 3.37
CA LEU A 40 2.34 -9.48 3.51
C LEU A 40 1.37 -10.20 2.55
N LEU A 41 0.14 -9.70 2.42
CA LEU A 41 -0.82 -10.23 1.44
C LEU A 41 -0.33 -10.04 0.00
N LEU A 42 0.25 -8.88 -0.31
CA LEU A 42 0.86 -8.58 -1.60
C LEU A 42 2.03 -9.54 -1.89
N LEU A 43 2.94 -9.74 -0.92
CA LEU A 43 4.07 -10.66 -1.07
C LEU A 43 3.61 -12.10 -1.33
N MET A 44 2.58 -12.55 -0.63
CA MET A 44 1.99 -13.88 -0.85
C MET A 44 1.41 -14.00 -2.27
N THR A 45 0.68 -12.98 -2.72
CA THR A 45 0.10 -12.93 -4.07
C THR A 45 1.21 -12.95 -5.14
N VAL A 46 2.24 -12.12 -4.99
CA VAL A 46 3.39 -12.07 -5.89
C VAL A 46 4.11 -13.42 -5.92
N TYR A 47 4.28 -14.08 -4.77
CA TYR A 47 4.92 -15.40 -4.71
C TYR A 47 4.14 -16.48 -5.46
N CYS A 48 2.82 -16.54 -5.28
CA CYS A 48 1.96 -17.47 -6.01
C CYS A 48 2.04 -17.24 -7.53
N VAL A 49 1.92 -15.99 -7.96
CA VAL A 49 2.01 -15.63 -9.39
C VAL A 49 3.42 -15.90 -9.94
N ALA A 50 4.47 -15.69 -9.15
CA ALA A 50 5.85 -15.97 -9.54
C ALA A 50 6.09 -17.45 -9.83
N ILE A 51 5.50 -18.35 -9.03
CA ILE A 51 5.57 -19.80 -9.30
C ILE A 51 4.93 -20.11 -10.65
N VAL A 52 3.73 -19.60 -10.90
CA VAL A 52 3.00 -19.82 -12.16
C VAL A 52 3.80 -19.30 -13.35
N CYS A 53 4.31 -18.07 -13.30
CA CYS A 53 5.11 -17.51 -14.40
C CYS A 53 6.42 -18.28 -14.62
N THR A 54 7.09 -18.71 -13.54
CA THR A 54 8.32 -19.50 -13.65
C THR A 54 8.04 -20.84 -14.35
N MET A 55 6.94 -21.51 -14.00
CA MET A 55 6.55 -22.79 -14.60
C MET A 55 6.08 -22.64 -16.05
N LEU A 56 5.20 -21.67 -16.33
CA LEU A 56 4.56 -21.54 -17.64
C LEU A 56 5.43 -20.83 -18.68
N VAL A 57 6.30 -19.92 -18.24
CA VAL A 57 7.14 -19.09 -19.12
C VAL A 57 8.61 -19.45 -18.94
N GLY A 58 9.13 -19.35 -17.72
CA GLY A 58 10.56 -19.48 -17.44
C GLY A 58 11.17 -20.84 -17.75
N GLN A 59 10.42 -21.92 -17.52
CA GLN A 59 10.84 -23.31 -17.71
C GLN A 59 10.28 -23.94 -18.99
N ASN A 60 9.58 -23.15 -19.82
CA ASN A 60 8.92 -23.64 -21.02
C ASN A 60 9.81 -23.45 -22.25
N ASP A 61 10.03 -24.55 -22.98
CA ASP A 61 10.93 -24.59 -24.14
C ASP A 61 10.51 -23.65 -25.27
N ASN A 62 9.21 -23.35 -25.38
CA ASN A 62 8.65 -22.43 -26.38
C ASN A 62 9.13 -20.98 -26.22
N PHE A 63 9.68 -20.62 -25.05
CA PHE A 63 10.15 -19.26 -24.76
C PHE A 63 11.69 -19.16 -24.71
N LYS A 64 12.42 -20.20 -25.15
CA LYS A 64 13.87 -20.13 -25.26
C LYS A 64 14.29 -19.20 -26.41
N ALA A 65 15.48 -18.61 -26.32
CA ALA A 65 16.05 -17.75 -27.36
C ALA A 65 16.29 -18.46 -28.72
N THR A 66 16.19 -19.79 -28.75
CA THR A 66 16.24 -20.60 -29.97
C THR A 66 14.89 -20.70 -30.68
N ASP A 67 13.79 -20.29 -30.03
CA ASP A 67 12.46 -20.38 -30.59
C ASP A 67 12.26 -19.41 -31.78
N SER A 68 11.57 -19.90 -32.80
CA SER A 68 11.35 -19.19 -34.07
C SER A 68 10.43 -17.97 -33.93
N LYS A 69 9.38 -18.06 -33.10
CA LYS A 69 8.43 -16.95 -32.89
C LYS A 69 9.02 -15.86 -32.02
N ILE A 70 9.83 -16.23 -31.02
CA ILE A 70 10.59 -15.25 -30.23
C ILE A 70 11.56 -14.48 -31.14
N ARG A 71 12.35 -15.17 -31.97
CA ARG A 71 13.27 -14.51 -32.91
C ARG A 71 12.56 -13.61 -33.93
N LEU A 72 11.40 -14.04 -34.43
CA LEU A 72 10.58 -13.24 -35.33
C LEU A 72 10.10 -11.97 -34.63
N TYR A 73 9.63 -12.08 -33.39
CA TYR A 73 9.21 -10.94 -32.57
C TYR A 73 10.37 -9.97 -32.33
N GLU A 74 11.54 -10.46 -31.93
CA GLU A 74 12.75 -9.67 -31.74
C GLU A 74 13.15 -8.92 -33.02
N ALA A 75 13.14 -9.60 -34.17
CA ALA A 75 13.44 -8.99 -35.46
C ALA A 75 12.41 -7.95 -35.90
N HIS A 76 11.13 -8.18 -35.61
CA HIS A 76 10.04 -7.27 -35.98
C HIS A 76 10.05 -5.99 -35.16
N TYR A 77 10.31 -6.09 -33.85
CA TYR A 77 10.24 -4.96 -32.93
C TYR A 77 11.61 -4.38 -32.55
N GLY A 78 12.71 -5.00 -32.96
CA GLY A 78 14.07 -4.52 -32.66
C GLY A 78 14.44 -4.62 -31.18
N VAL A 79 13.87 -5.58 -30.46
CA VAL A 79 14.06 -5.78 -29.01
C VAL A 79 14.70 -7.13 -28.71
N THR A 80 15.31 -7.28 -27.54
CA THR A 80 15.84 -8.57 -27.05
C THR A 80 14.98 -9.10 -25.91
N VAL A 81 14.45 -10.30 -26.05
CA VAL A 81 13.54 -10.93 -25.10
C VAL A 81 14.32 -11.91 -24.23
N ASP A 82 14.74 -11.46 -23.04
CA ASP A 82 15.51 -12.28 -22.10
C ASP A 82 14.59 -12.98 -21.08
N ILE A 83 13.98 -14.09 -21.49
CA ILE A 83 13.06 -14.86 -20.62
C ILE A 83 13.79 -15.44 -19.41
N ALA A 84 15.04 -15.89 -19.57
CA ALA A 84 15.81 -16.46 -18.47
C ALA A 84 16.10 -15.43 -17.37
N ARG A 85 16.36 -14.17 -17.75
CA ARG A 85 16.61 -13.09 -16.80
C ARG A 85 15.39 -12.75 -15.96
N HIS A 86 14.20 -12.72 -16.56
CA HIS A 86 12.97 -12.28 -15.93
C HIS A 86 12.17 -13.41 -15.28
N TRP A 87 12.16 -14.59 -15.88
CA TRP A 87 11.26 -15.69 -15.49
C TRP A 87 11.99 -16.99 -15.15
N GLY A 88 13.31 -17.08 -15.36
CA GLY A 88 14.08 -18.33 -15.25
C GLY A 88 14.19 -18.93 -13.84
N SER A 89 13.82 -18.19 -12.79
CA SER A 89 13.70 -18.72 -11.43
C SER A 89 12.62 -17.97 -10.66
N ILE A 90 12.12 -18.56 -9.57
CA ILE A 90 11.07 -17.95 -8.74
C ILE A 90 11.51 -16.56 -8.26
N MET A 91 12.76 -16.39 -7.81
CA MET A 91 13.24 -15.09 -7.34
C MET A 91 13.30 -14.04 -8.46
N ARG A 92 13.68 -14.44 -9.68
CA ARG A 92 13.66 -13.56 -10.85
C ARG A 92 12.22 -13.15 -11.18
N SER A 93 11.30 -14.12 -11.21
CA SER A 93 9.88 -13.87 -11.43
C SER A 93 9.27 -12.95 -10.37
N VAL A 94 9.65 -13.10 -9.09
CA VAL A 94 9.25 -12.18 -8.00
C VAL A 94 9.72 -10.76 -8.28
N LEU A 95 10.98 -10.57 -8.67
CA LEU A 95 11.52 -9.24 -9.00
C LEU A 95 10.84 -8.62 -10.23
N THR A 96 10.59 -9.42 -11.26
CA THR A 96 9.87 -8.98 -12.46
C THR A 96 8.42 -8.62 -12.14
N LEU A 97 7.73 -9.39 -11.29
CA LEU A 97 6.37 -9.07 -10.86
C LEU A 97 6.32 -7.83 -9.95
N PHE A 98 7.37 -7.59 -9.15
CA PHE A 98 7.51 -6.34 -8.40
C PHE A 98 7.64 -5.13 -9.34
N GLN A 99 8.40 -5.26 -10.43
CA GLN A 99 8.49 -4.23 -11.48
C GLN A 99 7.14 -4.01 -12.19
N ILE A 100 6.41 -5.09 -12.50
CA ILE A 100 5.06 -5.00 -13.07
C ILE A 100 4.08 -4.34 -12.09
N PHE A 101 4.18 -4.64 -10.80
CA PHE A 101 3.40 -4.01 -9.74
C PHE A 101 3.62 -2.50 -9.68
N THR A 102 4.85 -2.01 -9.89
CA THR A 102 5.13 -0.57 -9.99
C THR A 102 4.70 0.04 -11.32
N LEU A 103 4.09 -0.74 -12.21
CA LEU A 103 3.74 -0.38 -13.59
C LEU A 103 4.93 0.09 -14.41
N ASP A 104 6.14 -0.28 -14.01
CA ASP A 104 7.37 0.18 -14.65
C ASP A 104 7.69 -0.70 -15.85
N ASN A 105 7.48 -0.15 -17.05
CA ASN A 105 7.74 -0.81 -18.31
C ASN A 105 7.19 -2.26 -18.41
N TRP A 106 6.05 -2.50 -17.77
CA TRP A 106 5.46 -3.83 -17.63
C TRP A 106 5.09 -4.46 -18.97
N SER A 107 4.76 -3.63 -19.97
CA SER A 107 4.30 -4.10 -21.27
C SER A 107 5.41 -4.82 -22.05
N GLU A 108 6.66 -4.37 -21.95
CA GLU A 108 7.80 -5.04 -22.59
C GLU A 108 8.07 -6.43 -21.99
N LEU A 109 7.71 -6.65 -20.73
CA LEU A 109 7.88 -7.92 -20.03
C LEU A 109 6.83 -8.96 -20.43
N VAL A 110 5.62 -8.53 -20.78
CA VAL A 110 4.47 -9.43 -21.02
C VAL A 110 4.10 -9.58 -22.49
N ARG A 111 4.27 -8.54 -23.32
CA ARG A 111 3.92 -8.56 -24.75
C ARG A 111 4.63 -9.66 -25.54
N PRO A 112 5.95 -9.91 -25.38
CA PRO A 112 6.61 -11.01 -26.09
C PRO A 112 5.96 -12.35 -25.77
N ILE A 113 5.41 -12.51 -24.57
CA ILE A 113 4.80 -13.76 -24.13
C ILE A 113 3.38 -13.91 -24.72
N ILE A 114 2.61 -12.81 -24.73
CA ILE A 114 1.24 -12.74 -25.24
C ILE A 114 1.20 -12.87 -26.76
N GLU A 115 2.06 -12.15 -27.47
CA GLU A 115 2.03 -12.03 -28.93
C GLU A 115 2.66 -13.24 -29.64
N THR A 116 3.40 -14.10 -28.95
CA THR A 116 4.08 -15.26 -29.57
C THR A 116 3.37 -16.60 -29.31
N HIS A 117 3.14 -16.95 -28.05
CA HIS A 117 2.66 -18.30 -27.67
C HIS A 117 1.44 -18.32 -26.78
N ALA A 118 1.25 -17.31 -25.93
CA ALA A 118 0.23 -17.38 -24.89
C ALA A 118 -0.66 -16.11 -24.83
N PRO A 119 -1.52 -15.87 -25.85
CA PRO A 119 -2.41 -14.69 -25.87
C PRO A 119 -3.32 -14.60 -24.64
N TRP A 120 -3.76 -15.74 -24.11
CA TRP A 120 -4.62 -15.82 -22.92
C TRP A 120 -3.97 -15.25 -21.66
N MET A 121 -2.64 -15.18 -21.60
CA MET A 121 -1.94 -14.57 -20.46
C MET A 121 -2.13 -13.06 -20.37
N PHE A 122 -2.70 -12.42 -21.40
CA PHE A 122 -3.18 -11.05 -21.29
C PHE A 122 -4.14 -10.90 -20.10
N PHE A 123 -5.16 -11.77 -19.99
CA PHE A 123 -6.13 -11.70 -18.89
C PHE A 123 -5.49 -12.01 -17.55
N PHE A 124 -4.50 -12.92 -17.52
CA PHE A 124 -3.76 -13.25 -16.32
C PHE A 124 -2.98 -12.05 -15.77
N PHE A 125 -2.16 -11.39 -16.61
CA PHE A 125 -1.41 -10.21 -16.19
C PHE A 125 -2.30 -8.99 -15.95
N ALA A 126 -3.38 -8.82 -16.72
CA ALA A 126 -4.37 -7.77 -16.47
C ALA A 126 -5.04 -7.94 -15.09
N ALA A 127 -5.43 -9.17 -14.73
CA ALA A 127 -5.99 -9.45 -13.41
C ALA A 127 -4.97 -9.22 -12.28
N PHE A 128 -3.71 -9.59 -12.46
CA PHE A 128 -2.64 -9.29 -11.51
C PHE A 128 -2.43 -7.79 -11.33
N ILE A 129 -2.30 -7.04 -12.43
CA ILE A 129 -2.13 -5.58 -12.42
C ILE A 129 -3.33 -4.92 -11.76
N PHE A 130 -4.55 -5.32 -12.11
CA PHE A 130 -5.76 -4.80 -11.49
C PHE A 130 -5.75 -5.07 -9.98
N THR A 131 -5.59 -6.32 -9.56
CA THR A 131 -5.62 -6.71 -8.14
C THR A 131 -4.56 -5.97 -7.32
N THR A 132 -3.35 -5.84 -7.84
CA THR A 132 -2.24 -5.22 -7.11
C THR A 132 -2.26 -3.69 -7.16
N SER A 133 -2.73 -3.08 -8.26
CA SER A 133 -2.94 -1.63 -8.36
C SER A 133 -4.10 -1.18 -7.47
N PHE A 134 -5.20 -1.95 -7.43
CA PHE A 134 -6.27 -1.71 -6.46
C PHE A 134 -5.79 -1.96 -5.03
N GLY A 135 -4.87 -2.91 -4.79
CA GLY A 135 -4.20 -3.06 -3.50
C GLY A 135 -3.43 -1.81 -3.05
N LEU A 136 -2.69 -1.18 -3.97
CA LEU A 136 -2.02 0.12 -3.76
C LEU A 136 -3.02 1.25 -3.48
N LEU A 137 -4.13 1.29 -4.22
CA LEU A 137 -5.19 2.28 -4.00
C LEU A 137 -5.89 2.06 -2.65
N ASN A 138 -6.18 0.80 -2.28
CA ASN A 138 -6.77 0.45 -0.99
C ASN A 138 -5.89 0.88 0.18
N LEU A 139 -4.58 0.86 -0.01
CA LEU A 139 -3.62 1.34 0.97
C LEU A 139 -3.66 2.87 1.14
N LEU A 140 -3.70 3.62 0.03
CA LEU A 140 -3.85 5.07 0.06
C LEU A 140 -5.20 5.48 0.65
N MET A 141 -6.28 4.85 0.20
CA MET A 141 -7.63 5.08 0.70
C MET A 141 -7.74 4.76 2.19
N GLY A 142 -7.13 3.67 2.66
CA GLY A 142 -7.10 3.32 4.08
C GLY A 142 -6.47 4.40 4.94
N ALA A 143 -5.34 4.98 4.52
CA ALA A 143 -4.69 6.07 5.24
C ALA A 143 -5.53 7.36 5.25
N ILE A 144 -6.17 7.69 4.12
CA ILE A 144 -7.07 8.85 4.02
C ILE A 144 -8.28 8.65 4.93
N VAL A 145 -8.91 7.48 4.90
CA VAL A 145 -10.07 7.15 5.73
C VAL A 145 -9.72 7.19 7.21
N ASP A 146 -8.56 6.65 7.63
CA ASP A 146 -8.13 6.68 9.02
C ASP A 146 -7.93 8.13 9.51
N HIS A 147 -7.35 9.00 8.67
CA HIS A 147 -7.23 10.44 8.95
C HIS A 147 -8.59 11.15 9.02
N THR A 148 -9.49 10.88 8.07
CA THR A 148 -10.85 11.45 8.08
C THR A 148 -11.62 10.99 9.32
N MET A 149 -11.51 9.72 9.70
CA MET A 149 -12.13 9.15 10.89
C MET A 149 -11.56 9.74 12.17
N SER A 150 -10.24 10.00 12.25
CA SER A 150 -9.64 10.63 13.43
C SER A 150 -10.12 12.07 13.61
N VAL A 151 -10.18 12.86 12.52
CA VAL A 151 -10.72 14.22 12.55
C VAL A 151 -12.19 14.23 12.94
N ALA A 152 -12.98 13.30 12.40
CA ALA A 152 -14.40 13.17 12.76
C ALA A 152 -14.59 12.85 14.25
N ARG A 153 -13.79 11.93 14.81
CA ARG A 153 -13.83 11.58 16.24
C ARG A 153 -13.44 12.74 17.14
N GLU A 154 -12.41 13.51 16.76
CA GLU A 154 -12.02 14.71 17.52
C GLU A 154 -13.14 15.76 17.54
N ALA A 155 -13.79 16.01 16.40
CA ALA A 155 -14.92 16.93 16.31
C ALA A 155 -16.13 16.46 17.15
N GLU A 156 -16.39 15.14 17.18
CA GLU A 156 -17.47 14.56 17.98
C GLU A 156 -17.20 14.68 19.49
N MET A 157 -15.97 14.36 19.93
CA MET A 157 -15.57 14.55 21.33
C MET A 157 -15.68 16.01 21.78
N GLU A 158 -15.33 16.96 20.91
CA GLU A 158 -15.46 18.38 21.22
C GLU A 158 -16.92 18.82 21.33
N ARG A 159 -17.79 18.34 20.43
CA ARG A 159 -19.25 18.57 20.54
C ARG A 159 -19.81 18.03 21.85
N GLU A 160 -19.45 16.81 22.24
CA GLU A 160 -19.91 16.24 23.51
C GLU A 160 -19.46 17.06 24.72
N ARG A 161 -18.25 17.64 24.69
CA ARG A 161 -17.74 18.51 25.75
C ARG A 161 -18.55 19.81 25.84
N VAL A 162 -18.81 20.46 24.71
CA VAL A 162 -19.62 21.69 24.65
C VAL A 162 -21.01 21.43 25.21
N VAL A 163 -21.67 20.35 24.77
CA VAL A 163 -23.01 19.99 25.26
C VAL A 163 -23.00 19.72 26.78
N LYS A 164 -22.02 18.95 27.29
CA LYS A 164 -21.91 18.71 28.74
C LYS A 164 -21.71 19.98 29.55
N GLU A 165 -20.90 20.92 29.04
CA GLU A 165 -20.67 22.19 29.71
C GLU A 165 -21.94 23.05 29.71
N GLU A 166 -22.67 23.12 28.59
CA GLU A 166 -23.97 23.80 28.51
C GLU A 166 -24.98 23.21 29.51
N TYR A 167 -25.12 21.87 29.57
CA TYR A 167 -25.98 21.20 30.55
C TYR A 167 -25.61 21.57 31.99
N LYS A 168 -24.31 21.63 32.30
CA LYS A 168 -23.82 22.00 33.63
C LYS A 168 -24.14 23.46 33.97
N GLN A 169 -23.98 24.38 33.01
CA GLN A 169 -24.33 25.79 33.20
C GLN A 169 -25.83 25.98 33.42
N VAL A 170 -26.67 25.28 32.65
CA VAL A 170 -28.13 25.29 32.83
C VAL A 170 -28.51 24.77 34.22
N MET A 171 -27.90 23.66 34.65
CA MET A 171 -28.22 23.07 35.96
C MET A 171 -27.75 23.95 37.13
N LEU A 172 -26.61 24.62 37.00
CA LEU A 172 -26.16 25.63 37.96
C LEU A 172 -27.08 26.85 37.99
N ALA A 173 -27.54 27.33 36.84
CA ALA A 173 -28.49 28.44 36.76
C ALA A 173 -29.84 28.07 37.40
N ALA A 174 -30.37 26.88 37.11
CA ALA A 174 -31.58 26.36 37.73
C ALA A 174 -31.43 26.24 39.26
N GLY A 175 -30.32 25.69 39.74
CA GLY A 175 -30.04 25.58 41.18
C GLY A 175 -29.97 26.95 41.87
N ARG A 176 -29.34 27.95 41.24
CA ARG A 176 -29.34 29.33 41.75
C ARG A 176 -30.73 29.95 41.78
N LEU A 177 -31.55 29.71 40.75
CA LEU A 177 -32.92 30.20 40.69
C LEU A 177 -33.80 29.59 41.80
N PHE A 178 -33.69 28.27 42.04
CA PHE A 178 -34.41 27.61 43.13
C PHE A 178 -33.99 28.16 44.50
N ALA A 179 -32.70 28.35 44.74
CA ALA A 179 -32.22 28.91 46.01
C ALA A 179 -32.71 30.35 46.26
N TYR A 180 -32.84 31.15 45.20
CA TYR A 180 -33.39 32.51 45.30
C TYR A 180 -34.88 32.48 45.66
N ILE A 181 -35.66 31.59 45.02
CA ILE A 181 -37.10 31.46 45.28
C ILE A 181 -37.36 30.94 46.70
N ASP A 182 -36.53 30.04 47.23
CA ASP A 182 -36.71 29.45 48.56
C ASP A 182 -36.37 30.43 49.71
N GLN A 183 -35.57 31.47 49.44
CA GLN A 183 -35.28 32.54 50.40
C GLN A 183 -36.39 33.59 50.54
N ASP A 184 -37.35 33.63 49.61
CA ASP A 184 -38.45 34.61 49.57
C ASP A 184 -39.72 34.12 50.30
N ARG A 185 -39.59 33.13 51.18
CA ARG A 185 -40.64 32.56 52.02
C ARG A 185 -40.39 32.79 53.50
#